data_AF-A0A2N2PSW6-F1
#
_entry.id   AF-A0A2N2PSW6-F1
#
_cell.length_a   1.000
_cell.length_b   1.000
_cell.length_c   1.000
_cell.angle_alpha   90.00
_cell.angle_beta   90.00
_cell.angle_gamma   90.00
#
_symmetry.space_group_name_H-M   'P 1'
#
loop_
_entity.id
_entity.type
_entity.pdbx_description
1 polymer ?
#
loop_
_entity_poly.entity_id
_entity_poly.type
_entity_poly.pdbx_seq_one_letter_code
_entity_poly.pdbx_strand_id
1 'polypeptide(L)'
;MNLNDIIQDIHGLNAELARLEKRYNLLSEDFYRLYKTGELEQSRDFIKWVGYYEARLQREARYQEMIYCYLRELRQTAGIGALRLVPEMATAGVP
;
A
#
# COMPACT_ATOMS: atom_id res chain seq x y z
N MET A 1 -8.83 -5.63 -10.73
CA MET A 1 -8.04 -4.75 -9.84
C MET A 1 -7.19 -3.87 -10.71
N ASN A 2 -7.61 -2.62 -10.88
CA ASN A 2 -6.82 -1.58 -11.54
C ASN A 2 -5.84 -0.94 -10.53
N LEU A 3 -5.05 0.03 -10.95
CA LEU A 3 -4.06 0.69 -10.10
C LEU A 3 -4.74 1.45 -8.93
N ASN A 4 -5.87 2.11 -9.20
CA ASN A 4 -6.64 2.86 -8.21
C ASN A 4 -7.19 1.96 -7.10
N ASP A 5 -7.73 0.79 -7.44
CA ASP A 5 -8.22 -0.21 -6.50
C ASP A 5 -7.10 -0.65 -5.53
N ILE A 6 -5.89 -0.90 -6.05
CA ILE A 6 -4.75 -1.31 -5.22
C ILE A 6 -4.31 -0.18 -4.29
N ILE A 7 -4.29 1.06 -4.78
CA ILE A 7 -3.96 2.24 -3.96
C ILE A 7 -4.98 2.38 -2.82
N GLN A 8 -6.28 2.24 -3.11
CA GLN A 8 -7.33 2.28 -2.09
C GLN A 8 -7.18 1.15 -1.07
N ASP A 9 -6.91 -0.07 -1.51
CA ASP A 9 -6.66 -1.22 -0.64
C ASP A 9 -5.46 -0.98 0.29
N ILE A 10 -4.34 -0.46 -0.25
CA ILE A 10 -3.16 -0.12 0.55
C ILE A 10 -3.51 0.92 1.62
N HIS A 11 -4.26 1.97 1.26
CA HIS A 11 -4.70 2.98 2.22
C HIS A 11 -5.64 2.41 3.29
N GLY A 12 -6.56 1.52 2.91
CA GLY A 12 -7.42 0.83 3.86
C GLY A 12 -6.64 -0.03 4.85
N LEU A 13 -5.69 -0.83 4.35
CA LEU A 13 -4.82 -1.66 5.18
C LEU A 13 -3.94 -0.82 6.11
N ASN A 14 -3.40 0.29 5.63
CA ASN A 14 -2.64 1.24 6.45
C ASN A 14 -3.49 1.84 7.57
N ALA A 15 -4.75 2.15 7.32
CA ALA A 15 -5.66 2.67 8.35
C ALA A 15 -5.91 1.64 9.46
N GLU A 16 -6.11 0.36 9.10
CA GLU A 16 -6.30 -0.72 10.06
C GLU A 16 -5.03 -1.00 10.88
N LEU A 17 -3.85 -1.02 10.23
CA LEU A 17 -2.56 -1.12 10.90
C LEU A 17 -2.37 0.04 11.90
N ALA A 18 -2.62 1.29 11.46
CA ALA A 18 -2.49 2.47 12.30
C ALA A 18 -3.43 2.45 13.53
N ARG A 19 -4.62 1.83 13.44
CA ARG A 19 -5.49 1.65 14.62
C ARG A 19 -4.86 0.73 15.66
N LEU A 20 -4.22 -0.34 15.23
CA LEU A 20 -3.53 -1.29 16.11
C LEU A 20 -2.25 -0.65 16.69
N GLU A 21 -1.47 0.03 15.85
CA GLU A 21 -0.29 0.78 16.30
C GLU A 21 -0.63 1.80 17.40
N LYS A 22 -1.70 2.58 17.22
CA LYS A 22 -2.18 3.53 18.24
C LYS A 22 -2.71 2.83 19.49
N ARG A 23 -3.36 1.69 19.36
CA ARG A 23 -3.89 0.92 20.50
C ARG A 23 -2.79 0.42 21.41
N TYR A 24 -1.67 0.00 20.84
CA TYR A 24 -0.54 -0.58 21.56
C TYR A 24 0.65 0.37 21.73
N ASN A 25 0.57 1.57 21.14
CA ASN A 25 1.62 2.58 21.12
C ASN A 25 2.97 2.02 20.60
N LEU A 26 2.89 1.20 19.55
CA LEU A 26 4.03 0.56 18.87
C LEU A 26 3.86 0.72 17.37
N LEU A 27 4.95 0.97 16.65
CA LEU A 27 4.91 0.98 15.19
C LEU A 27 4.92 -0.45 14.63
N SER A 28 4.45 -0.61 13.40
CA SER A 28 4.47 -1.92 12.71
C SER A 28 5.87 -2.53 12.62
N GLU A 29 6.94 -1.72 12.63
CA GLU A 29 8.32 -2.22 12.67
C GLU A 29 8.62 -2.96 13.99
N ASP A 30 8.21 -2.39 15.13
CA ASP A 30 8.39 -3.03 16.43
C ASP A 30 7.51 -4.28 16.57
N PHE A 31 6.26 -4.21 16.10
CA PHE A 31 5.38 -5.39 16.02
C PHE A 31 6.00 -6.50 15.19
N TYR A 32 6.58 -6.17 14.03
CA TYR A 32 7.22 -7.14 13.18
C TYR A 32 8.44 -7.78 13.85
N ARG A 33 9.26 -6.98 14.54
CA ARG A 33 10.42 -7.50 15.29
C ARG A 33 9.97 -8.50 16.36
N LEU A 34 8.98 -8.13 17.18
CA LEU A 34 8.47 -8.99 18.25
C LEU A 34 7.77 -10.25 17.70
N TYR A 35 7.10 -10.15 16.55
CA TYR A 35 6.57 -11.32 15.84
C TYR A 35 7.69 -12.28 15.45
N LYS A 36 8.77 -11.75 14.85
CA LYS A 36 9.90 -12.54 14.36
C LYS A 36 10.70 -13.22 15.47
N THR A 37 10.76 -12.62 16.66
CA THR A 37 11.43 -13.20 17.83
C THR A 37 10.54 -14.16 18.63
N GLY A 38 9.24 -14.24 18.31
CA GLY A 38 8.28 -15.07 19.04
C GLY A 38 7.88 -14.50 20.40
N GLU A 39 8.11 -13.20 20.62
CA GLU A 39 7.83 -12.51 21.89
C GLU A 39 6.40 -11.98 21.99
N LEU A 40 5.58 -12.12 20.93
CA LEU A 40 4.18 -11.69 20.94
C LEU A 40 3.23 -12.82 21.34
N GLU A 41 2.28 -12.46 22.20
CA GLU A 41 1.12 -13.29 22.48
C GLU A 41 0.23 -13.46 21.23
N GLN A 42 -0.39 -14.63 21.09
CA GLN A 42 -1.38 -14.89 20.03
C GLN A 42 -2.74 -14.23 20.33
N SER A 43 -2.72 -12.93 20.62
CA SER A 43 -3.93 -12.17 20.82
C SER A 43 -4.69 -12.00 19.50
N ARG A 44 -6.01 -11.82 19.59
CA ARG A 44 -6.86 -11.60 18.41
C ARG A 44 -6.41 -10.39 17.58
N ASP A 45 -5.94 -9.35 18.25
CA ASP A 45 -5.47 -8.13 17.60
C ASP A 45 -4.13 -8.34 16.91
N PHE A 46 -3.26 -9.17 17.49
CA PHE A 46 -2.01 -9.54 16.84
C PHE A 46 -2.23 -10.39 15.58
N ILE A 47 -3.11 -11.39 15.64
CA ILE A 47 -3.49 -12.20 14.46
C ILE A 47 -4.03 -11.31 13.34
N LYS A 48 -4.86 -10.31 13.68
CA LYS A 48 -5.33 -9.31 12.72
C LYS A 48 -4.19 -8.45 12.17
N TRP A 49 -3.30 -7.96 13.04
CA TRP A 49 -2.16 -7.15 12.63
C TRP A 49 -1.30 -7.90 11.60
N VAL A 50 -0.95 -9.17 11.86
CA VAL A 50 -0.19 -10.01 10.91
C VAL A 50 -0.94 -10.12 9.58
N GLY A 51 -2.24 -10.42 9.62
CA GLY A 51 -3.06 -10.51 8.41
C GLY A 51 -3.09 -9.21 7.60
N TYR A 52 -3.26 -8.07 8.25
CA TYR A 52 -3.24 -6.77 7.57
C TYR A 52 -1.86 -6.43 7.03
N TYR A 53 -0.80 -6.74 7.78
CA TYR A 53 0.57 -6.45 7.40
C TYR A 53 1.00 -7.29 6.19
N GLU A 54 0.75 -8.59 6.20
CA GLU A 54 1.02 -9.48 5.06
C GLU A 54 0.17 -9.10 3.85
N ALA A 55 -1.11 -8.77 4.07
CA ALA A 55 -1.96 -8.28 2.99
C ALA A 55 -1.37 -7.01 2.37
N ARG A 56 -0.94 -6.02 3.19
CA ARG A 56 -0.34 -4.77 2.70
C ARG A 56 0.90 -5.05 1.85
N LEU A 57 1.81 -5.90 2.32
CA LEU A 57 3.01 -6.28 1.56
C LEU A 57 2.67 -6.88 0.20
N GLN A 58 1.65 -7.74 0.12
CA GLN A 58 1.21 -8.30 -1.16
C GLN A 58 0.64 -7.23 -2.10
N ARG A 59 -0.13 -6.27 -1.59
CA ARG A 59 -0.71 -5.19 -2.41
C ARG A 59 0.38 -4.22 -2.86
N GLU A 60 1.35 -3.92 -2.02
CA GLU A 60 2.52 -3.09 -2.36
C GLU A 60 3.39 -3.73 -3.44
N ALA A 61 3.67 -5.04 -3.35
CA ALA A 61 4.39 -5.76 -4.39
C ALA A 61 3.66 -5.69 -5.74
N ARG A 62 2.34 -5.92 -5.73
CA ARG A 62 1.52 -5.80 -6.93
C ARG A 62 1.45 -4.37 -7.47
N TYR A 63 1.37 -3.37 -6.59
CA TYR A 63 1.45 -1.96 -6.96
C TYR A 63 2.78 -1.66 -7.67
N GLN A 64 3.90 -2.15 -7.14
CA GLN A 64 5.23 -1.97 -7.73
C GLN A 64 5.33 -2.56 -9.14
N GLU A 65 4.76 -3.73 -9.37
CA GLU A 65 4.71 -4.35 -10.70
C GLU A 65 3.88 -3.51 -11.68
N MET A 66 2.70 -3.04 -11.25
CA MET A 66 1.79 -2.28 -12.10
C MET A 66 2.29 -0.86 -12.39
N ILE A 67 2.84 -0.17 -11.38
CA ILE A 67 3.35 1.18 -11.53
C ILE A 67 4.59 1.21 -12.42
N TYR A 68 5.39 0.13 -12.44
CA TYR A 68 6.54 0.05 -13.34
C TYR A 68 6.12 0.11 -14.81
N CYS A 69 5.11 -0.67 -15.21
CA CYS A 69 4.56 -0.64 -16.56
C CYS A 69 3.97 0.74 -16.88
N TYR A 70 3.15 1.30 -15.97
CA TYR A 70 2.55 2.62 -16.14
C TYR A 70 3.60 3.73 -16.32
N LEU A 71 4.63 3.78 -15.48
CA LEU A 71 5.69 4.77 -15.58
C LEU A 71 6.55 4.58 -16.83
N ARG A 72 6.74 3.34 -17.27
CA ARG A 72 7.45 3.05 -18.52
C ARG A 72 6.68 3.59 -19.72
N GLU A 73 5.36 3.42 -19.77
CA GLU A 73 4.50 3.99 -20.80
C GLU A 73 4.52 5.52 -20.75
N LEU A 74 4.36 6.10 -19.56
CA LEU A 74 4.40 7.56 -19.38
C LEU A 74 5.71 8.18 -19.87
N ARG A 75 6.86 7.52 -19.60
CA ARG A 75 8.17 7.94 -20.10
C ARG A 75 8.29 7.84 -21.62
N GLN A 76 7.73 6.79 -22.23
CA GLN A 76 7.71 6.64 -23.68
C GLN A 76 6.88 7.74 -24.34
N THR A 77 5.72 8.10 -23.76
CA THR A 77 4.85 9.17 -24.27
C THR A 77 5.45 10.56 -24.07
N ALA A 78 6.16 10.80 -22.97
CA ALA A 78 6.79 12.09 -22.69
C ALA A 78 8.06 12.36 -23.53
N GLY A 79 8.72 11.32 -24.06
CA GLY A 79 9.95 11.45 -24.83
C GLY A 79 11.09 12.05 -23.98
N ILE A 80 11.68 13.15 -24.44
CA ILE A 80 12.77 13.89 -23.75
C ILE A 80 12.21 14.98 -22.81
N GLY A 81 10.88 15.14 -22.75
CA GLY A 81 10.21 16.14 -21.93
C GLY A 81 9.95 15.70 -20.48
N ALA A 82 9.51 16.63 -19.64
CA ALA A 82 9.09 16.33 -18.27
C ALA A 82 7.84 15.43 -18.25
N LEU A 83 7.78 14.50 -17.28
CA LEU A 83 6.60 13.64 -17.08
C LEU A 83 5.41 14.49 -16.67
N ARG A 84 4.37 14.53 -17.52
CA ARG A 84 3.13 15.22 -17.21
C ARG A 84 2.21 14.27 -16.45
N LEU A 85 2.14 14.43 -15.13
CA LEU A 85 1.16 13.75 -14.29
C LEU A 85 -0.18 14.48 -14.43
N VAL A 86 -1.13 13.87 -15.14
CA VAL A 86 -2.49 14.39 -15.23
C VAL A 86 -3.30 13.74 -14.10
N PRO A 87 -4.03 14.51 -13.28
CA PRO A 87 -4.94 13.92 -12.29
C PRO A 87 -5.95 13.03 -13.01
N GLU A 88 -6.16 11.81 -12.53
CA GLU A 88 -7.13 10.88 -13.15
C GLU A 88 -8.57 11.43 -13.12
N MET A 89 -8.86 12.39 -12.24
CA MET A 89 -10.12 13.14 -12.20
C MET A 89 -10.32 14.11 -13.38
N ALA A 90 -9.27 14.45 -14.13
CA ALA A 90 -9.34 15.40 -15.25
C ALA A 90 -9.71 14.75 -16.60
N THR A 91 -9.69 13.41 -16.68
CA THR A 91 -10.13 12.65 -17.88
C THR A 91 -11.61 12.24 -17.84
N ALA A 92 -12.31 12.47 -16.73
CA ALA A 92 -13.74 12.16 -16.56
C ALA A 92 -14.65 13.35 -16.93
N GLY A 93 -14.31 14.11 -17.98
CA GLY A 93 -15.04 15.32 -18.32
C GLY A 93 -14.76 15.83 -19.74
N VAL A 94 -15.08 15.03 -20.75
CA VAL A 94 -15.35 15.56 -22.10
C VAL A 94 -16.59 14.83 -22.66
N PRO A 95 -17.77 15.45 -22.69
CA PRO A 95 -18.83 15.08 -23.63
C PRO A 95 -18.45 15.47 -25.06
#